data_AF-A0A146FIQ4-F1
#
_entry.id   AF-A0A146FIQ4-F1
#
_cell.length_a   1.000
_cell.length_b   1.000
_cell.length_c   1.000
_cell.angle_alpha   90.00
_cell.angle_beta   90.00
_cell.angle_gamma   90.00
#
_symmetry.space_group_name_H-M   'P 1'
#
loop_
_entity.id
_entity.type
_entity.pdbx_description
1 polymer ?
#
loop_
_entity_poly.entity_id
_entity_poly.type
_entity_poly.pdbx_seq_one_letter_code
_entity_poly.pdbx_strand_id
1 'polypeptide(L)'
;MSGFQYQKWTVSEPYVDVPGTLLEGPFHDKTRNEFRFVDIWEQKLYVLDLAKGPDSLKIMDTSASIGVTANIANAGDSRENQIVVAAKHGFALVDRTTGALSYIQKVWDDPAKEHR
;
A
#
# COMPACT_ATOMS: atom_id res chain seq x y z
N MET A 1 27.91 -16.11 -32.93
CA MET A 1 27.23 -16.09 -31.62
C MET A 1 26.53 -14.75 -31.50
N SER A 2 25.20 -14.70 -31.64
CA SER A 2 24.43 -13.47 -31.42
C SER A 2 24.43 -13.16 -29.92
N GLY A 3 25.11 -12.08 -29.52
CA GLY A 3 25.10 -11.63 -28.13
C GLY A 3 23.68 -11.24 -27.70
N PHE A 4 23.30 -11.66 -26.49
CA PHE A 4 22.04 -11.22 -25.89
C PHE A 4 22.02 -9.68 -25.79
N GLN A 5 20.95 -9.07 -26.30
CA GLN A 5 20.72 -7.65 -26.10
C GLN A 5 19.97 -7.43 -24.79
N TYR A 6 20.46 -6.51 -23.96
CA TYR A 6 19.83 -6.11 -22.72
C TYR A 6 19.54 -4.61 -22.75
N GLN A 7 18.38 -4.21 -22.22
CA GLN A 7 18.03 -2.81 -22.06
C GLN A 7 18.71 -2.24 -20.82
N LYS A 8 19.48 -1.16 -20.99
CA LYS A 8 20.11 -0.42 -19.89
C LYS A 8 19.33 0.85 -19.62
N TRP A 9 18.89 1.02 -18.37
CA TRP A 9 18.30 2.26 -17.87
C TRP A 9 19.33 3.00 -17.02
N THR A 10 19.43 4.31 -17.19
CA THR A 10 20.20 5.19 -16.30
C THR A 10 19.20 6.08 -15.58
N VAL A 11 19.21 6.03 -14.25
CA VAL A 11 18.34 6.84 -13.38
C VAL A 11 19.25 7.76 -12.58
N SER A 12 19.12 9.08 -12.78
CA SER A 12 19.95 10.09 -12.10
C SER A 12 19.32 10.66 -10.83
N GLU A 13 18.00 10.55 -10.72
CA GLU A 13 17.21 11.05 -9.60
C GLU A 13 16.07 10.06 -9.29
N PRO A 14 15.62 9.95 -8.03
CA PRO A 14 14.51 9.08 -7.69
C PRO A 14 13.22 9.55 -8.37
N TYR A 15 12.40 8.61 -8.83
CA TYR A 15 11.09 8.96 -9.40
C TYR A 15 10.17 9.56 -8.33
N VAL A 16 10.23 9.04 -7.11
CA VAL A 16 9.54 9.59 -5.93
C VAL A 16 10.60 9.83 -4.87
N ASP A 17 10.84 11.10 -4.52
CA ASP A 17 11.80 11.48 -3.48
C ASP A 17 11.09 11.62 -2.13
N VAL A 18 10.98 10.51 -1.40
CA VAL A 18 10.39 10.49 -0.06
C VAL A 18 11.33 9.83 0.94
N PRO A 19 11.54 10.45 2.12
CA PRO A 19 12.15 9.76 3.24
C PRO A 19 11.16 8.73 3.81
N GLY A 20 11.67 7.64 4.33
CA GLY A 20 10.88 6.65 5.04
C GLY A 20 11.75 5.78 5.93
N THR A 21 11.12 5.18 6.93
CA THR A 21 11.80 4.36 7.94
C THR A 21 11.77 2.88 7.54
N LEU A 22 10.62 2.37 7.10
CA LEU A 22 10.50 1.04 6.49
C LEU A 22 9.48 1.05 5.34
N LEU A 23 9.92 1.51 4.17
CA LEU A 23 9.11 1.55 2.95
C LEU A 23 8.99 0.16 2.33
N GLU A 24 7.77 -0.36 2.23
CA GLU A 24 7.50 -1.74 1.84
C GLU A 24 6.13 -1.89 1.16
N GLY A 25 5.81 -3.13 0.79
CA GLY A 25 4.47 -3.53 0.32
C GLY A 25 4.01 -2.84 -0.96
N PRO A 26 4.86 -2.72 -2.01
CA PRO A 26 4.48 -2.07 -3.25
C PRO A 26 3.33 -2.80 -3.94
N PHE A 27 2.38 -2.04 -4.45
CA PHE A 27 1.24 -2.56 -5.21
C PHE A 27 0.94 -1.65 -6.40
N HIS A 28 0.77 -2.25 -7.58
CA HIS A 28 0.39 -1.56 -8.81
C HIS A 28 -1.03 -1.95 -9.24
N ASP A 29 -1.94 -0.98 -9.23
CA ASP A 29 -3.29 -1.09 -9.79
C ASP A 29 -3.35 -0.44 -11.18
N LYS A 30 -3.23 -1.27 -12.20
CA LYS A 30 -3.32 -0.86 -13.61
C LYS A 30 -4.63 -0.18 -13.95
N THR A 31 -5.74 -0.58 -13.33
CA THR A 31 -7.08 -0.07 -13.68
C THR A 31 -7.27 1.38 -13.26
N ARG A 32 -6.56 1.80 -12.22
CA ARG A 32 -6.62 3.15 -11.66
C ARG A 32 -5.39 4.01 -11.97
N ASN A 33 -4.44 3.49 -12.75
CA ASN A 33 -3.09 4.05 -12.87
C ASN A 33 -2.46 4.31 -11.50
N GLU A 34 -2.71 3.46 -10.50
CA GLU A 34 -2.26 3.73 -9.14
C GLU A 34 -1.04 2.87 -8.81
N PHE A 35 -0.04 3.49 -8.21
CA PHE A 35 0.98 2.80 -7.44
C PHE A 35 0.86 3.20 -5.98
N ARG A 36 0.98 2.22 -5.09
CA ARG A 36 0.90 2.46 -3.65
C ARG A 36 1.88 1.59 -2.89
N PHE A 37 2.29 2.07 -1.73
CA PHE A 37 3.23 1.43 -0.82
C PHE A 37 3.00 2.00 0.58
N VAL A 38 3.66 1.42 1.58
CA VAL A 38 3.48 1.80 2.98
C VAL A 38 4.81 2.15 3.62
N ASP A 39 4.75 2.98 4.66
CA ASP A 39 5.80 3.00 5.68
C ASP A 39 5.26 2.29 6.92
N ILE A 40 5.78 1.10 7.17
CA ILE A 40 5.26 0.21 8.22
C ILE A 40 5.47 0.84 9.60
N TRP A 41 6.63 1.49 9.82
CA TRP A 41 6.98 2.04 11.13
C TRP A 41 6.35 3.41 11.36
N GLU A 42 6.26 4.22 10.31
CA GLU A 42 5.60 5.54 10.38
C GLU A 42 4.08 5.47 10.26
N GLN A 43 3.50 4.28 10.05
CA GLN A 43 2.05 4.06 9.92
C GLN A 43 1.42 4.88 8.79
N LYS A 44 2.08 4.92 7.63
CA LYS A 44 1.64 5.72 6.48
C LYS A 44 1.31 4.86 5.27
N LEU A 45 0.30 5.29 4.52
CA LEU A 45 -0.04 4.79 3.20
C LEU A 45 0.29 5.86 2.15
N TYR A 46 1.10 5.49 1.17
CA TYR A 46 1.51 6.33 0.05
C TYR A 46 0.77 5.87 -1.21
N VAL A 47 0.22 6.82 -1.95
CA VAL A 47 -0.57 6.55 -3.16
C VAL A 47 -0.20 7.58 -4.22
N LEU A 48 0.11 7.13 -5.43
CA LEU A 48 0.38 8.00 -6.57
C LEU A 48 -0.38 7.53 -7.81
N ASP A 49 -0.78 8.50 -8.63
CA ASP A 49 -1.37 8.30 -9.95
C ASP A 49 -0.24 8.36 -11.00
N LEU A 50 0.13 7.20 -11.53
CA LEU A 50 1.18 7.00 -12.53
C LEU A 50 0.92 7.79 -13.82
N ALA A 51 -0.33 8.12 -14.15
CA ALA A 51 -0.64 8.92 -15.33
C ALA A 51 -0.37 10.42 -15.09
N LYS A 52 -0.42 10.87 -13.84
CA LYS A 52 -0.12 12.26 -13.43
C LYS A 52 1.33 12.45 -13.02
N GLY A 53 2.03 11.37 -12.68
CA GLY A 53 3.42 11.41 -12.26
C GLY A 53 3.60 11.60 -10.74
N PRO A 54 4.84 11.79 -10.28
CA PRO A 54 5.19 11.75 -8.86
C PRO A 54 4.58 12.89 -8.04
N ASP A 55 4.27 14.04 -8.67
CA ASP A 55 3.59 15.17 -8.03
C ASP A 55 2.16 14.83 -7.56
N SER A 56 1.60 13.72 -8.02
CA SER A 56 0.30 13.23 -7.57
C SER A 56 0.35 12.46 -6.25
N LEU A 57 1.54 12.30 -5.64
CA LEU A 57 1.73 11.56 -4.41
C LEU A 57 0.84 12.12 -3.29
N LYS A 58 0.06 11.23 -2.70
CA LYS A 58 -0.72 11.44 -1.49
C LYS A 58 -0.17 10.57 -0.38
N ILE A 59 -0.09 11.14 0.80
CA ILE A 59 0.35 10.46 2.03
C ILE A 59 -0.80 10.52 3.01
N MET A 60 -1.17 9.38 3.55
CA MET A 60 -2.23 9.26 4.55
C MET A 60 -1.67 8.59 5.79
N ASP A 61 -1.93 9.20 6.95
CA ASP A 61 -1.69 8.54 8.23
C ASP A 61 -2.74 7.46 8.46
N THR A 62 -2.32 6.39 9.14
CA THR A 62 -3.18 5.27 9.47
C THR A 62 -3.08 5.00 10.97
N SER A 63 -4.15 4.50 11.59
CA SER A 63 -4.17 4.30 13.04
C SER A 63 -3.34 3.10 13.52
N ALA A 64 -2.75 2.32 12.61
CA ALA A 64 -1.90 1.18 12.89
C ALA A 64 -1.04 0.84 11.67
N SER A 65 0.12 0.22 11.91
CA SER A 65 1.00 -0.27 10.85
C SER A 65 0.27 -1.19 9.86
N ILE A 66 0.51 -0.97 8.57
CA ILE A 66 0.07 -1.82 7.46
C ILE A 66 1.31 -2.43 6.83
N GLY A 67 1.30 -3.73 6.54
CA GLY A 67 2.41 -4.42 5.87
C GLY A 67 2.19 -4.68 4.38
N VAL A 68 0.93 -4.87 3.96
CA VAL A 68 0.58 -5.11 2.55
C VAL A 68 -0.82 -4.62 2.25
N THR A 69 -1.05 -4.25 0.99
CA THR A 69 -2.34 -3.79 0.47
C THR A 69 -2.83 -4.65 -0.69
N ALA A 70 -4.15 -4.73 -0.89
CA ALA A 70 -4.76 -5.44 -1.99
C ALA A 70 -6.07 -4.78 -2.44
N ASN A 71 -6.35 -4.89 -3.74
CA ASN A 71 -7.66 -4.51 -4.27
C ASN A 71 -8.73 -5.51 -3.79
N ILE A 72 -9.95 -5.02 -3.61
CA ILE A 72 -11.12 -5.86 -3.34
C ILE A 72 -11.68 -6.31 -4.68
N ALA A 73 -11.63 -7.62 -4.96
CA ALA A 73 -12.27 -8.18 -6.14
C ALA A 73 -13.80 -8.00 -6.03
N ASN A 74 -14.42 -7.53 -7.12
CA ASN A 74 -15.87 -7.31 -7.19
C ASN A 74 -16.40 -6.42 -6.04
N ALA A 75 -15.68 -5.35 -5.71
CA ALA A 75 -16.01 -4.46 -4.60
C ALA A 75 -17.46 -3.94 -4.60
N GLY A 76 -18.05 -3.78 -5.79
CA GLY A 76 -19.31 -3.06 -5.98
C GLY A 76 -19.21 -1.60 -5.51
N ASP A 77 -20.31 -0.88 -5.61
CA ASP A 77 -20.33 0.56 -5.32
C ASP A 77 -20.02 0.84 -3.82
N SER A 78 -20.47 -0.04 -2.93
CA SER A 78 -20.31 0.14 -1.48
C SER A 78 -18.87 0.10 -0.96
N ARG A 79 -17.92 -0.42 -1.75
CA ARG A 79 -16.50 -0.57 -1.36
C ARG A 79 -15.54 -0.07 -2.43
N GLU A 80 -16.00 0.72 -3.39
CA GLU A 80 -15.17 1.21 -4.49
C GLU A 80 -13.99 2.07 -4.02
N ASN A 81 -14.16 2.75 -2.87
CA ASN A 81 -13.14 3.59 -2.25
C ASN A 81 -12.37 2.88 -1.12
N GLN A 82 -12.47 1.55 -1.04
CA GLN A 82 -11.81 0.76 -0.01
C GLN A 82 -10.81 -0.22 -0.60
N ILE A 83 -9.72 -0.44 0.14
CA ILE A 83 -8.77 -1.53 -0.10
C ILE A 83 -8.71 -2.44 1.11
N VAL A 84 -8.32 -3.70 0.91
CA VAL A 84 -7.99 -4.61 2.01
C VAL A 84 -6.52 -4.48 2.34
N VAL A 85 -6.21 -4.58 3.63
CA VAL A 85 -4.84 -4.54 4.15
C VAL A 85 -4.62 -5.63 5.19
N ALA A 86 -3.37 -6.08 5.30
CA ALA A 86 -2.90 -6.74 6.51
C ALA A 86 -2.29 -5.67 7.42
N ALA A 87 -3.01 -5.34 8.49
CA ALA A 87 -2.63 -4.36 9.49
C ALA A 87 -2.20 -5.04 10.79
N LYS A 88 -1.67 -4.24 11.72
CA LYS A 88 -1.07 -4.70 12.98
C LYS A 88 -1.90 -5.73 13.74
N HIS A 89 -3.23 -5.65 13.75
CA HIS A 89 -4.07 -6.60 14.51
C HIS A 89 -4.76 -7.65 13.64
N GLY A 90 -4.55 -7.62 12.32
CA GLY A 90 -5.17 -8.53 11.36
C GLY A 90 -5.61 -7.87 10.07
N PHE A 91 -6.66 -8.42 9.45
CA PHE A 91 -7.16 -7.93 8.18
C PHE A 91 -8.14 -6.77 8.40
N ALA A 92 -7.94 -5.69 7.66
CA ALA A 92 -8.76 -4.49 7.75
C ALA A 92 -9.09 -3.94 6.37
N LEU A 93 -10.10 -3.08 6.33
CA LEU A 93 -10.37 -2.17 5.23
C LEU A 93 -9.67 -0.83 5.52
N VAL A 94 -9.11 -0.21 4.49
CA VAL A 94 -8.67 1.19 4.51
C VAL A 94 -9.56 2.00 3.58
N ASP A 95 -10.08 3.13 4.07
CA ASP A 95 -10.65 4.17 3.22
C ASP A 95 -9.52 4.93 2.51
N ARG A 96 -9.54 4.94 1.18
CA ARG A 96 -8.44 5.47 0.34
C ARG A 96 -8.36 6.99 0.31
N THR A 97 -9.32 7.69 0.92
CA THR A 97 -9.34 9.15 0.99
C THR A 97 -8.82 9.64 2.33
N THR A 98 -9.11 8.90 3.40
CA THR A 98 -8.84 9.33 4.78
C THR A 98 -7.76 8.52 5.49
N GLY A 99 -7.42 7.32 5.01
CA GLY A 99 -6.53 6.39 5.71
C GLY A 99 -7.18 5.64 6.88
N ALA A 100 -8.48 5.84 7.11
CA ALA A 100 -9.20 5.24 8.23
C ALA A 100 -9.27 3.71 8.10
N LEU A 101 -8.93 3.01 9.20
CA LEU A 101 -8.93 1.55 9.29
C LEU A 101 -10.23 1.02 9.91
N SER A 102 -10.81 -0.01 9.29
CA SER A 102 -11.91 -0.80 9.86
C SER A 102 -11.55 -2.28 9.81
N TYR A 103 -11.31 -2.91 10.95
CA TYR A 103 -10.94 -4.33 11.01
C TYR A 103 -12.07 -5.24 10.54
N ILE A 104 -11.75 -6.14 9.63
CA ILE A 104 -12.63 -7.22 9.15
C ILE A 104 -12.51 -8.41 10.09
N GLN A 105 -11.27 -8.80 10.37
CA GLN A 105 -10.95 -9.92 11.25
C GLN A 105 -9.63 -9.63 11.92
N LYS A 106 -9.65 -9.62 13.25
CA LYS A 106 -8.44 -9.57 14.03
C LYS A 106 -7.96 -10.98 14.34
N VAL A 107 -6.64 -11.16 14.28
CA VAL A 107 -5.97 -12.47 14.41
C VAL A 107 -5.52 -12.72 15.85
N TRP A 108 -5.41 -11.66 16.66
CA TRP A 108 -5.21 -11.72 18.10
C TRP A 108 -5.89 -10.52 18.77
N ASP A 109 -6.91 -10.80 19.56
CA ASP A 109 -7.58 -9.87 20.48
C ASP A 109 -7.79 -10.47 21.86
N ASP A 110 -7.46 -11.76 22.00
CA ASP A 110 -7.64 -12.53 23.22
C ASP A 110 -6.25 -12.79 23.81
N PRO A 111 -5.90 -12.13 24.92
CA PRO A 111 -4.65 -12.39 25.63
C PRO A 111 -4.42 -13.89 25.93
N ALA A 112 -5.49 -14.69 26.03
CA ALA A 112 -5.40 -16.13 26.28
C ALA A 112 -4.91 -16.95 25.06
N LYS A 113 -4.81 -16.34 23.87
CA LYS A 113 -4.34 -16.99 22.63
C LYS A 113 -2.92 -16.57 22.23
N GLU A 114 -2.24 -15.73 23.03
CA GLU A 114 -0.93 -15.17 22.67
C GLU A 114 0.21 -16.22 22.63
N HIS A 115 0.03 -17.42 23.19
CA HIS A 115 1.08 -18.47 23.28
C HIS A 115 0.58 -19.88 22.90
N ARG A 116 -0.05 -20.06 21.74
CA ARG A 116 -0.27 -21.41 21.18
C ARG A 116 0.36 -21.57 19.81
#